data_AF-A0A0U3IFK9-F1
#
_entry.id   AF-A0A0U3IFK9-F1
#
_cell.length_a   1.000
_cell.length_b   1.000
_cell.length_c   1.000
_cell.angle_alpha   90.00
_cell.angle_beta   90.00
_cell.angle_gamma   90.00
#
_symmetry.space_group_name_H-M   'P 1'
#
loop_
_entity.id
_entity.type
_entity.pdbx_description
1 polymer ?
#
loop_
_entity_poly.entity_id
_entity_poly.type
_entity_poly.pdbx_seq_one_letter_code
_entity_poly.pdbx_strand_id
1 'polypeptide(L)'
;MKKVLGLLVVFLFVLSSLGFSAAQGPTGKKVLILKNVDAWNSNANEVVLTELGVPYDVMTAAQLNSLTASDLINTYDMILIASDQNQQFYDDLGPQMPKLEEFVKAGKVLHVHAANWGWHGGLWTTSLPGGVSITRSYSNYDYIIKNGTWLYSTYASHGYLINVPAGAEIVTVQGDGTTPDYNRPSTIIYPLGRGSVLATGLTFEYSVRYRGMEWRDFLKKLITENLEYTSKKEGPKVVEKQFNYIIWNFFYYRQYQKTTEEFNLLHGSPEAGELDNETLEMALHCKALAEEYFAKAEENGPILQNLNSIKVFINLRKAYFHVRDVVGVLEEGIG
;
A
#
# COMPACT_ATOMS: atom_id res chain seq x y z
N MET A 1 -42.27 -59.52 49.08
CA MET A 1 -40.96 -59.52 49.79
C MET A 1 -39.92 -58.87 48.90
N LYS A 2 -39.08 -58.01 49.51
CA LYS A 2 -37.80 -57.46 49.05
C LYS A 2 -37.81 -56.40 47.93
N LYS A 3 -37.47 -55.19 48.38
CA LYS A 3 -36.91 -54.03 47.68
C LYS A 3 -35.72 -54.42 46.80
N VAL A 4 -35.36 -53.59 45.82
CA VAL A 4 -34.00 -53.03 45.60
C VAL A 4 -34.02 -52.02 44.43
N LEU A 5 -33.40 -50.85 44.68
CA LEU A 5 -32.73 -49.85 43.82
C LEU A 5 -33.20 -49.66 42.37
N GLY A 6 -33.48 -48.46 41.85
CA GLY A 6 -32.87 -47.17 42.18
C GLY A 6 -31.56 -46.97 41.42
N LEU A 7 -31.62 -46.68 40.12
CA LEU A 7 -30.51 -46.08 39.37
C LEU A 7 -31.08 -45.08 38.35
N LEU A 8 -31.09 -43.81 38.74
CA LEU A 8 -31.40 -42.69 37.84
C LEU A 8 -30.09 -42.24 37.20
N VAL A 9 -29.87 -42.63 35.94
CA VAL A 9 -28.72 -42.15 35.16
C VAL A 9 -29.03 -40.73 34.71
N VAL A 10 -28.44 -39.74 35.40
CA VAL A 10 -28.43 -38.35 34.95
C VAL A 10 -27.35 -38.24 33.87
N PHE A 11 -27.77 -38.10 32.61
CA PHE A 11 -26.89 -37.63 31.53
C PHE A 11 -26.64 -36.13 31.74
N LEU A 12 -25.50 -35.78 32.34
CA LEU A 12 -24.96 -34.43 32.23
C LEU A 12 -24.48 -34.25 30.78
N PHE A 13 -25.28 -33.60 29.96
CA PHE A 13 -24.78 -32.94 28.76
C PHE A 13 -23.93 -31.75 29.22
N VAL A 14 -22.60 -31.94 29.24
CA VAL A 14 -21.67 -30.82 29.20
C VAL A 14 -21.78 -30.24 27.78
N LEU A 15 -22.70 -29.30 27.59
CA LEU A 15 -22.57 -28.35 26.50
C LEU A 15 -21.34 -27.52 26.82
N SER A 16 -20.21 -27.91 26.25
CA SER A 16 -19.09 -26.98 26.06
C SER A 16 -19.61 -25.87 25.15
N SER A 17 -20.15 -24.82 25.74
CA SER A 17 -20.32 -23.54 25.07
C SER A 17 -18.90 -23.03 24.77
N LEU A 18 -18.36 -23.47 23.64
CA LEU A 18 -17.37 -22.69 22.93
C LEU A 18 -18.12 -21.42 22.51
N GLY A 19 -18.14 -20.44 23.40
CA GLY A 19 -18.44 -19.07 23.05
C GLY A 19 -17.36 -18.67 22.08
N PHE A 20 -17.68 -18.72 20.78
CA PHE A 20 -17.00 -17.89 19.82
C PHE A 20 -17.24 -16.47 20.32
N SER A 21 -16.24 -15.90 20.99
CA SER A 21 -16.18 -14.46 21.13
C SER A 21 -16.07 -13.95 19.70
N ALA A 22 -17.19 -13.51 19.12
CA ALA A 22 -17.13 -12.62 17.98
C ALA A 22 -16.13 -11.53 18.35
N ALA A 23 -15.16 -11.28 17.48
CA ALA A 23 -14.30 -10.11 17.66
C ALA A 23 -15.25 -8.93 17.86
N GLN A 24 -15.19 -8.28 19.02
CA GLN A 24 -15.88 -7.02 19.22
C GLN A 24 -15.20 -6.05 18.26
N GLY A 25 -15.76 -5.89 17.06
CA GLY A 25 -15.36 -4.80 16.18
C GLY A 25 -15.54 -3.46 16.87
N PRO A 26 -14.98 -2.39 16.28
CA PRO A 26 -15.06 -1.07 16.86
C PRO A 26 -16.53 -0.70 17.10
N THR A 27 -16.92 -0.70 18.39
CA THR A 27 -18.32 -0.60 18.80
C THR A 27 -18.90 0.75 18.40
N GLY A 28 -20.09 0.75 17.82
CA GLY A 28 -20.80 1.97 17.42
C GLY A 28 -20.35 2.57 16.08
N LYS A 29 -19.51 1.86 15.30
CA LYS A 29 -19.13 2.27 13.94
C LYS A 29 -20.10 1.74 12.90
N LYS A 30 -20.37 2.52 11.85
CA LYS A 30 -21.19 2.09 10.69
C LYS A 30 -20.49 2.35 9.37
N VAL A 31 -20.54 1.37 8.46
CA VAL A 31 -19.90 1.44 7.13
C VAL A 31 -20.96 1.56 6.02
N LEU A 32 -20.66 2.32 4.98
CA LEU A 32 -21.39 2.25 3.71
C LEU A 32 -20.51 1.56 2.66
N ILE A 33 -20.98 0.48 2.07
CA ILE A 33 -20.35 -0.15 0.91
C ILE A 33 -20.97 0.44 -0.35
N LEU A 34 -20.14 1.00 -1.23
CA LEU A 34 -20.54 1.50 -2.54
C LEU A 34 -20.17 0.50 -3.63
N LYS A 35 -21.20 -0.05 -4.29
CA LYS A 35 -21.06 -0.95 -5.45
C LYS A 35 -22.36 -1.03 -6.26
N ASN A 36 -22.24 -1.22 -7.57
CA ASN A 36 -23.35 -1.64 -8.43
C ASN A 36 -23.41 -3.16 -8.59
N VAL A 37 -22.26 -3.84 -8.55
CA VAL A 37 -22.11 -5.28 -8.75
C VAL A 37 -21.08 -5.86 -7.78
N ASP A 38 -21.15 -7.17 -7.54
CA ASP A 38 -20.12 -7.87 -6.77
C ASP A 38 -18.85 -7.99 -7.60
N ALA A 39 -17.77 -7.33 -7.16
CA ALA A 39 -16.45 -7.44 -7.79
C ALA A 39 -16.03 -8.93 -7.86
N TRP A 40 -15.75 -9.42 -9.08
CA TRP A 40 -15.51 -10.84 -9.36
C TRP A 40 -16.56 -11.82 -8.75
N ASN A 41 -17.83 -11.41 -8.72
CA ASN A 41 -18.95 -12.15 -8.11
C ASN A 41 -18.73 -12.49 -6.63
N SER A 42 -17.94 -11.70 -5.92
CA SER A 42 -17.55 -11.90 -4.52
C SER A 42 -18.13 -10.83 -3.61
N ASN A 43 -18.70 -11.26 -2.49
CA ASN A 43 -19.19 -10.40 -1.39
C ASN A 43 -18.20 -10.34 -0.22
N ALA A 44 -16.89 -10.39 -0.52
CA ALA A 44 -15.85 -10.49 0.50
C ALA A 44 -15.87 -9.32 1.51
N ASN A 45 -16.20 -8.10 1.05
CA ASN A 45 -16.28 -6.91 1.91
C ASN A 45 -17.36 -7.07 2.98
N GLU A 46 -18.56 -7.50 2.57
CA GLU A 46 -19.70 -7.79 3.45
C GLU A 46 -19.36 -8.89 4.45
N VAL A 47 -18.75 -9.97 3.96
CA VAL A 47 -18.33 -11.09 4.80
C VAL A 47 -17.35 -10.64 5.87
N VAL A 48 -16.32 -9.85 5.50
CA VAL A 48 -15.34 -9.35 6.45
C VAL A 48 -15.95 -8.39 7.47
N LEU A 49 -16.80 -7.46 7.04
CA LEU A 49 -17.51 -6.54 7.95
C LEU A 49 -18.42 -7.30 8.93
N THR A 50 -19.13 -8.33 8.44
CA THR A 50 -19.97 -9.21 9.27
C THR A 50 -19.14 -9.94 10.32
N GLU A 51 -17.97 -10.48 9.94
CA GLU A 51 -17.07 -11.17 10.89
C GLU A 51 -16.45 -10.24 11.92
N LEU A 52 -16.23 -8.97 11.56
CA LEU A 52 -15.82 -7.93 12.49
C LEU A 52 -16.99 -7.43 13.34
N GLY A 53 -18.23 -7.84 13.09
CA GLY A 53 -19.40 -7.33 13.79
C GLY A 53 -19.69 -5.83 13.52
N VAL A 54 -19.23 -5.31 12.38
CA VAL A 54 -19.43 -3.91 11.97
C VAL A 54 -20.70 -3.82 11.11
N PRO A 55 -21.73 -3.06 11.54
CA PRO A 55 -22.92 -2.87 10.73
C PRO A 55 -22.60 -2.09 9.46
N TYR A 56 -23.22 -2.48 8.36
CA TYR A 56 -23.04 -1.82 7.07
C TYR A 56 -24.34 -1.71 6.28
N ASP A 57 -24.40 -0.70 5.43
CA ASP A 57 -25.38 -0.59 4.35
C ASP A 57 -24.67 -0.79 3.00
N VAL A 58 -25.42 -1.18 1.96
CA VAL A 58 -24.93 -1.28 0.59
C VAL A 58 -25.73 -0.30 -0.28
N MET A 59 -25.03 0.53 -1.06
CA MET A 59 -25.66 1.44 -2.02
C MET A 59 -24.96 1.41 -3.37
N THR A 60 -25.73 1.66 -4.42
CA THR A 60 -25.21 1.96 -5.76
C THR A 60 -24.69 3.38 -5.82
N ALA A 61 -23.84 3.68 -6.81
CA ALA A 61 -23.41 5.06 -7.07
C ALA A 61 -24.60 5.97 -7.43
N ALA A 62 -25.61 5.44 -8.13
CA ALA A 62 -26.84 6.17 -8.44
C ALA A 62 -27.66 6.51 -7.18
N GLN A 63 -27.76 5.60 -6.20
CA GLN A 63 -28.44 5.88 -4.93
C GLN A 63 -27.69 6.95 -4.12
N LEU A 64 -26.36 6.92 -4.12
CA LEU A 64 -25.52 7.91 -3.45
C LEU A 64 -25.84 9.34 -3.93
N ASN A 65 -26.22 9.54 -5.20
CA ASN A 65 -26.55 10.86 -5.76
C ASN A 65 -27.71 11.56 -5.04
N SER A 66 -28.59 10.79 -4.40
CA SER A 66 -29.73 11.33 -3.65
C SER A 66 -29.38 11.84 -2.25
N LEU A 67 -28.18 11.54 -1.75
CA LEU A 67 -27.72 11.90 -0.41
C LEU A 67 -26.77 13.11 -0.46
N THR A 68 -26.91 13.99 0.53
CA THR A 68 -25.98 15.10 0.77
C THR A 68 -24.73 14.63 1.53
N ALA A 69 -23.66 15.43 1.54
CA ALA A 69 -22.49 15.16 2.38
C ALA A 69 -22.87 15.03 3.86
N SER A 70 -23.77 15.90 4.33
CA SER A 70 -24.28 15.89 5.71
C SER A 70 -24.99 14.58 6.07
N ASP A 71 -25.80 14.03 5.17
CA ASP A 71 -26.47 12.75 5.40
C ASP A 71 -25.44 11.63 5.61
N LEU A 72 -24.39 11.62 4.78
CA LEU A 72 -23.30 10.65 4.89
C LEU A 72 -22.52 10.83 6.20
N ILE A 73 -22.11 12.06 6.53
CA ILE A 73 -21.31 12.39 7.72
C ILE A 73 -22.05 12.01 9.01
N ASN A 74 -23.37 12.23 9.06
CA ASN A 74 -24.16 11.94 10.25
C ASN A 74 -24.48 10.45 10.42
N THR A 75 -24.33 9.64 9.37
CA THR A 75 -24.76 8.24 9.36
C THR A 75 -23.61 7.25 9.40
N TYR A 76 -22.53 7.53 8.68
CA TYR A 76 -21.44 6.58 8.48
C TYR A 76 -20.12 7.09 9.06
N ASP A 77 -19.29 6.15 9.52
CA ASP A 77 -17.92 6.41 9.95
C ASP A 77 -16.92 6.18 8.81
N MET A 78 -17.25 5.24 7.93
CA MET A 78 -16.45 4.90 6.76
C MET A 78 -17.33 4.64 5.55
N ILE A 79 -16.84 5.05 4.38
CA ILE A 79 -17.36 4.62 3.08
C ILE A 79 -16.31 3.70 2.46
N LEU A 80 -16.69 2.49 2.11
CA LEU A 80 -15.88 1.51 1.38
C LEU A 80 -16.36 1.46 -0.07
N ILE A 81 -15.48 1.74 -1.02
CA ILE A 81 -15.77 1.62 -2.45
C ILE A 81 -15.22 0.28 -2.94
N ALA A 82 -16.12 -0.59 -3.40
CA ALA A 82 -15.72 -1.89 -3.94
C ALA A 82 -15.04 -1.73 -5.30
N SER A 83 -14.13 -2.65 -5.60
CA SER A 83 -13.38 -2.65 -6.86
C SER A 83 -14.17 -3.25 -8.02
N ASP A 84 -13.55 -3.36 -9.21
CA ASP A 84 -14.09 -4.02 -10.40
C ASP A 84 -15.58 -3.79 -10.67
N GLN A 85 -15.96 -2.52 -10.77
CA GLN A 85 -17.33 -2.12 -11.08
C GLN A 85 -17.52 -1.92 -12.59
N ASN A 86 -18.79 -1.88 -13.03
CA ASN A 86 -19.14 -1.53 -14.41
C ASN A 86 -18.91 -0.04 -14.70
N GLN A 87 -18.88 0.36 -15.98
CA GLN A 87 -18.61 1.76 -16.35
C GLN A 87 -19.62 2.73 -15.75
N GLN A 88 -20.91 2.36 -15.71
CA GLN A 88 -21.98 3.19 -15.14
C GLN A 88 -21.69 3.57 -13.68
N PHE A 89 -21.13 2.66 -12.89
CA PHE A 89 -20.73 2.96 -11.52
C PHE A 89 -19.72 4.12 -11.47
N TYR A 90 -18.66 4.07 -12.27
CA TYR A 90 -17.62 5.10 -12.26
C TYR A 90 -18.12 6.42 -12.84
N ASP A 91 -18.98 6.37 -13.86
CA ASP A 91 -19.62 7.55 -14.44
C ASP A 91 -20.54 8.27 -13.42
N ASP A 92 -21.30 7.50 -12.64
CA ASP A 92 -22.15 8.04 -11.57
C ASP A 92 -21.35 8.52 -10.36
N LEU A 93 -20.27 7.81 -10.02
CA LEU A 93 -19.46 8.08 -8.84
C LEU A 93 -18.53 9.28 -9.04
N GLY A 94 -17.95 9.46 -10.23
CA GLY A 94 -16.98 10.52 -10.53
C GLY A 94 -17.45 11.93 -10.11
N PRO A 95 -18.66 12.36 -10.50
CA PRO A 95 -19.24 13.63 -10.07
C PRO A 95 -19.45 13.77 -8.54
N GLN A 96 -19.45 12.66 -7.80
CA GLN A 96 -19.63 12.64 -6.35
C GLN A 96 -18.29 12.73 -5.58
N MET A 97 -17.14 12.74 -6.25
CA MET A 97 -15.83 12.83 -5.58
C MET A 97 -15.69 14.03 -4.63
N PRO A 98 -16.14 15.26 -4.98
CA PRO A 98 -16.10 16.40 -4.04
C PRO A 98 -16.91 16.14 -2.76
N LYS A 99 -18.07 15.47 -2.88
CA LYS A 99 -18.92 15.08 -1.75
C LYS A 99 -18.21 14.08 -0.83
N LEU A 100 -17.50 13.11 -1.40
CA LEU A 100 -16.69 12.16 -0.64
C LEU A 100 -15.48 12.83 0.02
N GLU A 101 -14.88 13.83 -0.64
CA GLU A 101 -13.80 14.62 -0.04
C GLU A 101 -14.30 15.44 1.16
N GLU A 102 -15.48 16.04 1.09
CA GLU A 102 -16.12 16.71 2.25
C GLU A 102 -16.37 15.75 3.41
N PHE A 103 -16.88 14.55 3.12
CA PHE A 103 -17.07 13.49 4.10
C PHE A 103 -15.76 13.16 4.84
N VAL A 104 -14.65 12.98 4.11
CA VAL A 104 -13.34 12.72 4.71
C VAL A 104 -12.84 13.92 5.51
N LYS A 105 -12.90 15.14 4.95
CA LYS A 105 -12.48 16.36 5.65
C LYS A 105 -13.23 16.59 6.97
N ALA A 106 -14.47 16.09 7.08
CA ALA A 106 -15.27 16.12 8.29
C ALA A 106 -14.83 15.13 9.39
N GLY A 107 -13.76 14.36 9.17
CA GLY A 107 -13.22 13.42 10.16
C GLY A 107 -13.61 11.97 9.92
N LYS A 108 -14.17 11.66 8.75
CA LYS A 108 -14.59 10.31 8.37
C LYS A 108 -13.55 9.63 7.49
N VAL A 109 -13.79 8.37 7.15
CA VAL A 109 -12.80 7.54 6.46
C VAL A 109 -13.30 7.06 5.11
N LEU A 110 -12.47 7.19 4.07
CA LEU A 110 -12.74 6.63 2.76
C LEU A 110 -11.79 5.47 2.48
N HIS A 111 -12.33 4.27 2.26
CA HIS A 111 -11.59 3.05 1.95
C HIS A 111 -11.87 2.66 0.49
N VAL A 112 -10.92 2.90 -0.40
CA VAL A 112 -11.11 2.75 -1.85
C VAL A 112 -10.35 1.53 -2.37
N HIS A 113 -11.08 0.51 -2.81
CA HIS A 113 -10.51 -0.52 -3.67
C HIS A 113 -10.57 -0.03 -5.11
N ALA A 114 -9.50 0.60 -5.57
CA ALA A 114 -9.39 1.24 -6.88
C ALA A 114 -9.03 0.26 -8.01
N ALA A 115 -8.93 -1.05 -7.73
CA ALA A 115 -8.66 -2.09 -8.71
C ALA A 115 -9.78 -2.17 -9.77
N ASN A 116 -9.63 -1.40 -10.84
CA ASN A 116 -10.49 -1.42 -12.02
C ASN A 116 -9.76 -2.17 -13.17
N TRP A 117 -10.25 -2.06 -14.41
CA TRP A 117 -9.76 -2.89 -15.53
C TRP A 117 -9.88 -4.40 -15.26
N GLY A 118 -10.90 -4.80 -14.51
CA GLY A 118 -11.20 -6.18 -14.20
C GLY A 118 -12.31 -6.76 -15.08
N TRP A 119 -13.04 -7.72 -14.53
CA TRP A 119 -14.04 -8.49 -15.25
C TRP A 119 -15.26 -7.65 -15.67
N HIS A 120 -15.68 -6.69 -14.83
CA HIS A 120 -16.84 -5.85 -15.14
C HIS A 120 -16.53 -4.70 -16.11
N GLY A 121 -15.28 -4.56 -16.54
CA GLY A 121 -14.87 -3.72 -17.67
C GLY A 121 -14.95 -2.21 -17.45
N GLY A 122 -15.25 -1.74 -16.24
CA GLY A 122 -15.28 -0.31 -15.94
C GLY A 122 -13.88 0.31 -15.82
N LEU A 123 -13.79 1.56 -16.25
CA LEU A 123 -12.63 2.42 -16.18
C LEU A 123 -12.90 3.60 -15.24
N TRP A 124 -12.04 3.74 -14.22
CA TRP A 124 -12.04 4.89 -13.32
C TRP A 124 -11.01 5.90 -13.81
N THR A 125 -11.46 7.11 -14.16
CA THR A 125 -10.60 8.20 -14.65
C THR A 125 -10.53 9.42 -13.71
N THR A 126 -11.50 9.57 -12.81
CA THR A 126 -11.54 10.66 -11.83
C THR A 126 -10.50 10.45 -10.74
N SER A 127 -9.76 11.50 -10.38
CA SER A 127 -8.86 11.46 -9.22
C SER A 127 -9.60 11.19 -7.92
N LEU A 128 -8.98 10.43 -7.04
CA LEU A 128 -9.43 10.23 -5.67
C LEU A 128 -9.22 11.52 -4.86
N PRO A 129 -9.92 11.68 -3.71
CA PRO A 129 -9.73 12.82 -2.83
C PRO A 129 -8.25 13.04 -2.49
N GLY A 130 -7.80 14.30 -2.49
CA GLY A 130 -6.37 14.63 -2.34
C GLY A 130 -5.52 14.46 -3.61
N GLY A 131 -6.13 14.20 -4.77
CA GLY A 131 -5.47 14.21 -6.08
C GLY A 131 -4.79 12.90 -6.50
N VAL A 132 -4.92 11.84 -5.70
CA VAL A 132 -4.37 10.51 -6.00
C VAL A 132 -5.04 9.93 -7.24
N SER A 133 -4.26 9.22 -8.05
CA SER A 133 -4.77 8.48 -9.20
C SER A 133 -4.21 7.08 -9.25
N ILE A 134 -4.97 6.13 -9.79
CA ILE A 134 -4.49 4.77 -10.06
C ILE A 134 -3.95 4.68 -11.49
N THR A 135 -2.80 4.05 -11.65
CA THR A 135 -2.18 3.70 -12.93
C THR A 135 -2.28 2.19 -13.15
N ARG A 136 -2.72 1.78 -14.34
CA ARG A 136 -2.85 0.37 -14.70
C ARG A 136 -1.51 -0.34 -14.64
N SER A 137 -1.45 -1.42 -13.87
CA SER A 137 -0.29 -2.30 -13.74
C SER A 137 -0.73 -3.57 -13.03
N TYR A 138 -0.69 -4.70 -13.73
CA TYR A 138 -1.04 -5.97 -13.12
C TYR A 138 0.16 -6.57 -12.39
N SER A 139 -0.04 -6.95 -11.12
CA SER A 139 0.96 -7.70 -10.36
C SER A 139 0.34 -8.94 -9.75
N ASN A 140 1.10 -10.04 -9.71
CA ASN A 140 0.75 -11.24 -8.94
C ASN A 140 1.24 -11.16 -7.49
N TYR A 141 2.12 -10.21 -7.18
CA TYR A 141 2.77 -10.08 -5.88
C TYR A 141 2.70 -8.64 -5.39
N ASP A 142 2.33 -8.51 -4.13
CA ASP A 142 2.33 -7.25 -3.40
C ASP A 142 3.04 -7.43 -2.06
N TYR A 143 4.04 -6.60 -1.79
CA TYR A 143 4.87 -6.66 -0.60
C TYR A 143 4.32 -5.75 0.48
N ILE A 144 4.03 -6.29 1.65
CA ILE A 144 3.62 -5.53 2.83
C ILE A 144 4.86 -4.97 3.52
N ILE A 145 5.01 -3.64 3.49
CA ILE A 145 6.23 -2.97 3.96
C ILE A 145 6.46 -3.18 5.46
N LYS A 146 5.39 -3.11 6.26
CA LYS A 146 5.49 -3.06 7.73
C LYS A 146 6.03 -4.34 8.36
N ASN A 147 5.65 -5.50 7.82
CA ASN A 147 6.05 -6.81 8.35
C ASN A 147 6.99 -7.59 7.40
N GLY A 148 7.22 -7.07 6.19
CA GLY A 148 8.14 -7.65 5.23
C GLY A 148 7.66 -8.96 4.60
N THR A 149 6.35 -9.11 4.40
CA THR A 149 5.76 -10.33 3.82
C THR A 149 5.16 -10.09 2.44
N TRP A 150 5.07 -11.15 1.64
CA TRP A 150 4.50 -11.12 0.30
C TRP A 150 3.08 -11.64 0.29
N LEU A 151 2.16 -10.88 -0.29
CA LEU A 151 0.84 -11.34 -0.70
C LEU A 151 0.91 -11.86 -2.14
N TYR A 152 0.43 -13.08 -2.35
CA TYR A 152 0.33 -13.67 -3.69
C TYR A 152 -1.13 -13.85 -4.12
N SER A 153 -1.42 -13.50 -5.38
CA SER A 153 -2.66 -13.86 -6.08
C SER A 153 -2.44 -13.90 -7.59
N THR A 154 -3.39 -14.47 -8.34
CA THR A 154 -3.45 -14.24 -9.80
C THR A 154 -4.10 -12.88 -9.99
N TYR A 155 -3.28 -11.87 -10.24
CA TYR A 155 -3.63 -10.45 -10.18
C TYR A 155 -3.91 -9.97 -8.75
N ALA A 156 -2.89 -10.04 -7.88
CA ALA A 156 -2.90 -9.45 -6.54
C ALA A 156 -3.27 -7.96 -6.56
N SER A 157 -2.75 -7.21 -7.53
CA SER A 157 -3.18 -5.84 -7.81
C SER A 157 -3.38 -5.58 -9.30
N HIS A 158 -4.28 -4.64 -9.60
CA HIS A 158 -4.57 -4.16 -10.96
C HIS A 158 -3.95 -2.79 -11.27
N GLY A 159 -3.28 -2.18 -10.29
CA GLY A 159 -2.57 -0.94 -10.50
C GLY A 159 -1.74 -0.51 -9.29
N TYR A 160 -0.97 0.54 -9.51
CA TYR A 160 -0.28 1.28 -8.46
C TYR A 160 -0.73 2.73 -8.46
N LEU A 161 -0.49 3.41 -7.35
CA LEU A 161 -0.99 4.76 -7.08
C LEU A 161 0.09 5.79 -7.40
N ILE A 162 -0.33 6.87 -8.05
CA ILE A 162 0.51 8.03 -8.39
C ILE A 162 -0.08 9.29 -7.76
N ASN A 163 0.69 10.37 -7.78
CA ASN A 163 0.37 11.61 -7.07
C ASN A 163 0.15 11.37 -5.57
N VAL A 164 0.95 10.46 -5.00
CA VAL A 164 0.89 10.08 -3.59
C VAL A 164 1.19 11.31 -2.72
N PRO A 165 0.28 11.72 -1.81
CA PRO A 165 0.46 12.90 -0.97
C PRO A 165 1.70 12.79 -0.09
N ALA A 166 2.36 13.91 0.15
CA ALA A 166 3.43 13.99 1.13
C ALA A 166 2.88 13.63 2.52
N GLY A 167 3.48 12.63 3.18
CA GLY A 167 3.02 12.11 4.47
C GLY A 167 2.03 10.95 4.38
N ALA A 168 1.75 10.43 3.18
CA ALA A 168 1.09 9.14 3.03
C ALA A 168 1.96 8.01 3.61
N GLU A 169 1.34 7.08 4.32
CA GLU A 169 1.90 5.78 4.62
C GLU A 169 1.76 4.89 3.39
N ILE A 170 2.87 4.33 2.92
CA ILE A 170 2.85 3.28 1.90
C ILE A 170 2.74 1.95 2.64
N VAL A 171 1.65 1.23 2.43
CA VAL A 171 1.35 -0.02 3.13
C VAL A 171 1.85 -1.21 2.31
N THR A 172 1.55 -1.21 1.00
CA THR A 172 2.03 -2.23 0.07
C THR A 172 2.61 -1.62 -1.20
N VAL A 173 3.54 -2.34 -1.81
CA VAL A 173 4.12 -2.03 -3.12
C VAL A 173 4.07 -3.28 -4.01
N GLN A 174 3.95 -3.11 -5.32
CA GLN A 174 4.06 -4.22 -6.27
C GLN A 174 5.47 -4.82 -6.27
N GLY A 175 5.64 -6.04 -6.78
CA GLY A 175 6.95 -6.63 -7.02
C GLY A 175 6.84 -7.98 -7.73
N ASP A 176 7.90 -8.79 -7.67
CA ASP A 176 7.98 -10.08 -8.37
C ASP A 176 7.94 -11.31 -7.44
N GLY A 177 7.70 -11.10 -6.13
CA GLY A 177 7.75 -12.14 -5.10
C GLY A 177 9.12 -12.31 -4.46
N THR A 178 10.14 -11.61 -4.96
CA THR A 178 11.50 -11.56 -4.40
C THR A 178 11.94 -10.14 -4.07
N THR A 179 11.67 -9.19 -4.97
CA THR A 179 12.12 -7.80 -4.89
C THR A 179 10.94 -6.82 -4.94
N PRO A 180 10.70 -6.02 -3.88
CA PRO A 180 9.65 -5.00 -3.89
C PRO A 180 10.02 -3.81 -4.78
N ASP A 181 9.09 -3.32 -5.60
CA ASP A 181 9.22 -2.09 -6.38
C ASP A 181 8.59 -0.90 -5.63
N TYR A 182 9.41 -0.22 -4.83
CA TYR A 182 8.99 0.95 -4.05
C TYR A 182 8.49 2.14 -4.88
N ASN A 183 8.64 2.13 -6.21
CA ASN A 183 8.06 3.16 -7.08
C ASN A 183 6.61 2.85 -7.49
N ARG A 184 6.09 1.67 -7.11
CA ARG A 184 4.74 1.20 -7.44
C ARG A 184 3.94 0.90 -6.17
N PRO A 185 3.59 1.92 -5.37
CA PRO A 185 2.77 1.72 -4.18
C PRO A 185 1.38 1.22 -4.60
N SER A 186 1.00 0.05 -4.12
CA SER A 186 -0.29 -0.57 -4.42
C SER A 186 -1.33 -0.33 -3.32
N THR A 187 -0.92 0.04 -2.12
CA THR A 187 -1.81 0.53 -1.06
C THR A 187 -1.16 1.69 -0.33
N ILE A 188 -1.89 2.80 -0.20
CA ILE A 188 -1.48 3.96 0.60
C ILE A 188 -2.59 4.38 1.55
N ILE A 189 -2.20 4.96 2.68
CA ILE A 189 -3.10 5.61 3.64
C ILE A 189 -2.61 7.04 3.82
N TYR A 190 -3.48 8.04 3.69
CA TYR A 190 -3.10 9.43 3.87
C TYR A 190 -4.17 10.24 4.61
N PRO A 191 -3.75 11.26 5.38
CA PRO A 191 -4.69 12.17 6.03
C PRO A 191 -5.29 13.13 4.99
N LEU A 192 -6.56 13.48 5.18
CA LEU A 192 -7.22 14.53 4.40
C LEU A 192 -8.21 15.29 5.28
N GLY A 193 -7.90 16.56 5.56
CA GLY A 193 -8.60 17.32 6.61
C GLY A 193 -8.49 16.59 7.95
N ARG A 194 -9.63 16.34 8.61
CA ARG A 194 -9.67 15.58 9.87
C ARG A 194 -9.77 14.07 9.67
N GLY A 195 -9.98 13.59 8.45
CA GLY A 195 -10.20 12.17 8.16
C GLY A 195 -8.97 11.50 7.56
N SER A 196 -9.21 10.32 6.97
CA SER A 196 -8.21 9.56 6.25
C SER A 196 -8.78 8.91 4.99
N VAL A 197 -7.93 8.74 3.99
CA VAL A 197 -8.20 7.93 2.81
C VAL A 197 -7.22 6.77 2.77
N LEU A 198 -7.74 5.54 2.65
CA LEU A 198 -6.99 4.40 2.17
C LEU A 198 -7.36 4.19 0.71
N ALA A 199 -6.36 4.17 -0.17
CA ALA A 199 -6.52 3.80 -1.56
C ALA A 199 -5.67 2.56 -1.86
N THR A 200 -6.24 1.58 -2.55
CA THR A 200 -5.54 0.35 -2.91
C THR A 200 -5.86 -0.11 -4.32
N GLY A 201 -4.86 -0.57 -5.05
CA GLY A 201 -4.99 -1.29 -6.31
C GLY A 201 -5.12 -2.81 -6.11
N LEU A 202 -5.16 -3.30 -4.86
CA LEU A 202 -5.31 -4.71 -4.55
C LEU A 202 -6.70 -5.23 -4.92
N THR A 203 -6.77 -6.49 -5.34
CA THR A 203 -8.01 -7.18 -5.71
C THR A 203 -8.62 -7.91 -4.52
N PHE A 204 -8.92 -7.20 -3.43
CA PHE A 204 -9.37 -7.80 -2.18
C PHE A 204 -10.56 -8.75 -2.36
N GLU A 205 -11.57 -8.34 -3.12
CA GLU A 205 -12.78 -9.13 -3.32
C GLU A 205 -12.50 -10.47 -4.02
N TYR A 206 -11.56 -10.49 -4.97
CA TYR A 206 -11.07 -11.73 -5.60
C TYR A 206 -10.20 -12.54 -4.64
N SER A 207 -9.17 -11.91 -4.08
CA SER A 207 -8.09 -12.61 -3.39
C SER A 207 -8.55 -13.16 -2.03
N VAL A 208 -9.44 -12.47 -1.31
CA VAL A 208 -10.08 -13.03 -0.11
C VAL A 208 -10.88 -14.28 -0.44
N ARG A 209 -11.58 -14.32 -1.57
CA ARG A 209 -12.39 -15.47 -1.99
C ARG A 209 -11.53 -16.66 -2.43
N TYR A 210 -10.47 -16.42 -3.20
CA TYR A 210 -9.75 -17.49 -3.91
C TYR A 210 -8.34 -17.80 -3.38
N ARG A 211 -7.73 -16.93 -2.56
CA ARG A 211 -6.36 -17.13 -2.02
C ARG A 211 -6.31 -17.43 -0.53
N GLY A 212 -7.40 -17.18 0.19
CA GLY A 212 -7.58 -17.69 1.55
C GLY A 212 -7.29 -16.68 2.66
N MET A 213 -6.86 -17.20 3.81
CA MET A 213 -6.92 -16.52 5.11
C MET A 213 -6.02 -15.29 5.19
N GLU A 214 -4.83 -15.30 4.58
CA GLU A 214 -3.89 -14.17 4.66
C GLU A 214 -4.47 -12.87 4.10
N TRP A 215 -5.11 -12.93 2.93
CA TRP A 215 -5.79 -11.78 2.32
C TRP A 215 -6.98 -11.30 3.16
N ARG A 216 -7.69 -12.25 3.78
CA ARG A 216 -8.84 -11.96 4.65
C ARG A 216 -8.42 -11.24 5.93
N ASP A 217 -7.36 -11.73 6.56
CA ASP A 217 -6.81 -11.14 7.78
C ASP A 217 -6.18 -9.77 7.50
N PHE A 218 -5.53 -9.62 6.34
CA PHE A 218 -5.03 -8.32 5.91
C PHE A 218 -6.16 -7.31 5.67
N LEU A 219 -7.24 -7.69 4.97
CA LEU A 219 -8.40 -6.82 4.80
C LEU A 219 -9.05 -6.45 6.14
N LYS A 220 -9.22 -7.42 7.04
CA LYS A 220 -9.72 -7.18 8.41
C LYS A 220 -8.89 -6.14 9.13
N LYS A 221 -7.56 -6.32 9.12
CA LYS A 221 -6.61 -5.40 9.75
C LYS A 221 -6.75 -3.99 9.20
N LEU A 222 -6.79 -3.83 7.88
CA LEU A 222 -6.95 -2.51 7.25
C LEU A 222 -8.28 -1.85 7.61
N ILE A 223 -9.39 -2.60 7.61
CA ILE A 223 -10.71 -2.08 7.99
C ILE A 223 -10.71 -1.63 9.45
N THR A 224 -10.19 -2.46 10.37
CA THR A 224 -10.12 -2.13 11.80
C THR A 224 -9.25 -0.91 12.06
N GLU A 225 -8.01 -0.91 11.57
CA GLU A 225 -7.06 0.21 11.77
C GLU A 225 -7.62 1.53 11.20
N ASN A 226 -8.29 1.47 10.05
CA ASN A 226 -8.91 2.64 9.46
C ASN A 226 -10.15 3.11 10.24
N LEU A 227 -11.03 2.22 10.71
CA LEU A 227 -12.20 2.60 11.51
C LEU A 227 -11.82 3.21 12.87
N GLU A 228 -10.67 2.80 13.39
CA GLU A 228 -10.07 3.35 14.61
C GLU A 228 -9.25 4.61 14.37
N TYR A 229 -9.16 5.09 13.12
CA TYR A 229 -8.47 6.33 12.81
C TYR A 229 -9.08 7.49 13.61
N THR A 230 -8.35 7.94 14.62
CA THR A 230 -8.59 9.21 15.27
C THR A 230 -7.70 10.24 14.60
N SER A 231 -8.25 11.38 14.20
CA SER A 231 -7.41 12.50 13.81
C SER A 231 -6.40 12.73 14.94
N LYS A 232 -5.11 12.53 14.66
CA LYS A 232 -4.10 13.07 15.58
C LYS A 232 -4.43 14.56 15.64
N LYS A 233 -4.76 15.06 16.85
CA LYS A 233 -5.02 16.49 17.12
C LYS A 233 -4.10 17.30 16.23
N GLU A 234 -4.66 18.26 15.48
CA GLU A 234 -3.89 19.18 14.65
C GLU A 234 -2.70 19.68 15.48
N GLY A 235 -1.54 19.07 15.25
CA GLY A 235 -0.28 19.66 15.64
C GLY A 235 -0.19 20.98 14.89
N PRO A 236 0.49 21.99 15.47
CA PRO A 236 0.61 23.31 14.85
C PRO A 236 0.99 23.12 13.38
N LYS A 237 0.27 23.82 12.47
CA LYS A 237 0.44 23.79 11.01
C LYS A 237 1.76 23.13 10.65
N VAL A 238 1.72 21.86 10.22
CA VAL A 238 2.91 21.20 9.73
C VAL A 238 3.40 22.06 8.58
N VAL A 239 4.43 22.86 8.84
CA VAL A 239 5.35 23.30 7.80
C VAL A 239 5.74 21.99 7.14
N GLU A 240 5.24 21.78 5.92
CA GLU A 240 5.51 20.59 5.11
C GLU A 240 6.97 20.24 5.31
N LYS A 241 7.26 19.10 5.94
CA LYS A 241 8.61 18.56 5.87
C LYS A 241 8.78 18.05 4.45
N GLN A 242 9.08 18.98 3.55
CA GLN A 242 9.67 18.73 2.26
C GLN A 242 10.74 17.67 2.45
N PHE A 243 10.73 16.64 1.60
CA PHE A 243 11.84 15.71 1.50
C PHE A 243 13.12 16.54 1.46
N ASN A 244 13.97 16.40 2.48
CA ASN A 244 15.13 17.25 2.62
C ASN A 244 16.19 16.77 1.63
N TYR A 245 16.05 17.23 0.38
CA TYR A 245 16.98 16.95 -0.69
C TYR A 245 18.41 17.33 -0.27
N ILE A 246 18.59 18.35 0.56
CA ILE A 246 19.92 18.77 1.02
C ILE A 246 20.60 17.65 1.81
N ILE A 247 19.90 17.08 2.80
CA ILE A 247 20.44 15.99 3.63
C ILE A 247 20.71 14.75 2.77
N TRP A 248 19.76 14.37 1.91
CA TRP A 248 19.88 13.14 1.12
C TRP A 248 20.89 13.25 -0.02
N ASN A 249 20.99 14.40 -0.68
CA ASN A 249 22.01 14.66 -1.69
C ASN A 249 23.39 14.70 -1.06
N PHE A 250 23.53 15.30 0.12
CA PHE A 250 24.80 15.27 0.85
C PHE A 250 25.19 13.83 1.23
N PHE A 251 24.23 13.04 1.71
CA PHE A 251 24.43 11.63 2.03
C PHE A 251 24.90 10.83 0.81
N TYR A 252 24.16 10.86 -0.31
CA TYR A 252 24.53 10.10 -1.51
C TYR A 252 25.82 10.61 -2.17
N TYR A 253 26.10 11.92 -2.11
CA TYR A 253 27.38 12.47 -2.54
C TYR A 253 28.55 11.88 -1.73
N ARG A 254 28.46 11.94 -0.38
CA ARG A 254 29.50 11.39 0.51
C ARG A 254 29.68 9.89 0.32
N GLN A 255 28.58 9.16 0.18
CA GLN A 255 28.61 7.72 0.04
C GLN A 255 29.16 7.29 -1.33
N TYR A 256 28.80 7.98 -2.41
CA TYR A 256 29.39 7.75 -3.73
C TYR A 256 30.91 7.93 -3.72
N GLN A 257 31.41 8.99 -3.10
CA GLN A 257 32.86 9.25 -2.99
C GLN A 257 33.55 8.13 -2.22
N LYS A 258 33.03 7.78 -1.03
CA LYS A 258 33.58 6.70 -0.19
C LYS A 258 33.59 5.36 -0.92
N THR A 259 32.47 4.96 -1.52
CA THR A 259 32.35 3.67 -2.21
C THR A 259 33.13 3.64 -3.53
N THR A 260 33.37 4.79 -4.15
CA THR A 260 34.30 4.88 -5.28
C THR A 260 35.75 4.67 -4.86
N GLU A 261 36.17 5.22 -3.71
CA GLU A 261 37.50 4.94 -3.15
C GLU A 261 37.66 3.45 -2.83
N GLU A 262 36.64 2.83 -2.24
CA GLU A 262 36.58 1.40 -1.94
C GLU A 262 36.67 0.54 -3.20
N PHE A 263 35.88 0.87 -4.23
CA PHE A 263 35.99 0.24 -5.55
C PHE A 263 37.42 0.32 -6.11
N ASN A 264 38.04 1.50 -6.07
CA ASN A 264 39.40 1.69 -6.61
C ASN A 264 40.44 0.86 -5.84
N LEU A 265 40.26 0.70 -4.53
CA LEU A 265 41.13 -0.13 -3.70
C LEU A 265 40.95 -1.61 -4.03
N LEU A 266 39.71 -2.10 -4.10
CA LEU A 266 39.39 -3.50 -4.39
C LEU A 266 39.82 -3.88 -5.80
N HIS A 267 39.41 -3.10 -6.81
CA HIS A 267 39.78 -3.35 -8.21
C HIS A 267 41.29 -3.21 -8.46
N GLY A 268 41.99 -2.39 -7.67
CA GLY A 268 43.45 -2.22 -7.75
C GLY A 268 44.25 -3.25 -6.94
N SER A 269 43.59 -4.16 -6.23
CA SER A 269 44.24 -5.16 -5.38
C SER A 269 44.84 -6.31 -6.20
N PRO A 270 45.89 -7.00 -5.70
CA PRO A 270 46.39 -8.23 -6.31
C PRO A 270 45.31 -9.31 -6.47
N GLU A 271 44.41 -9.42 -5.49
CA GLU A 271 43.34 -10.40 -5.45
C GLU A 271 42.30 -10.18 -6.55
N ALA A 272 42.03 -8.93 -6.94
CA ALA A 272 41.17 -8.65 -8.09
C ALA A 272 41.74 -9.19 -9.41
N GLY A 273 43.06 -9.39 -9.51
CA GLY A 273 43.71 -10.01 -10.68
C GLY A 273 43.45 -11.51 -10.81
N GLU A 274 42.90 -12.15 -9.79
CA GLU A 274 42.53 -13.58 -9.78
C GLU A 274 41.06 -13.81 -10.18
N LEU A 275 40.27 -12.73 -10.28
CA LEU A 275 38.88 -12.78 -10.73
C LEU A 275 38.79 -13.09 -12.23
N ASP A 276 37.67 -13.67 -12.65
CA ASP A 276 37.41 -13.92 -14.05
C ASP A 276 37.18 -12.61 -14.85
N ASN A 277 37.48 -12.66 -16.15
CA ASN A 277 37.38 -11.50 -17.02
C ASN A 277 35.95 -10.95 -17.15
N GLU A 278 34.91 -11.77 -17.00
CA GLU A 278 33.52 -11.33 -17.09
C GLU A 278 33.14 -10.47 -15.88
N THR A 279 33.57 -10.89 -14.67
CA THR A 279 33.42 -10.12 -13.43
C THR A 279 34.14 -8.77 -13.50
N LEU A 280 35.36 -8.74 -14.04
CA LEU A 280 36.13 -7.50 -14.21
C LEU A 280 35.51 -6.57 -15.26
N GLU A 281 35.04 -7.10 -16.39
CA GLU A 281 34.35 -6.31 -17.42
C GLU A 281 33.04 -5.73 -16.92
N MET A 282 32.24 -6.53 -16.19
CA MET A 282 31.03 -6.05 -15.52
C MET A 282 31.36 -4.95 -14.52
N ALA A 283 32.45 -5.10 -13.77
CA ALA A 283 32.84 -4.12 -12.78
C ALA A 283 33.17 -2.75 -13.38
N LEU A 284 33.94 -2.76 -14.48
CA LEU A 284 34.25 -1.55 -15.25
C LEU A 284 32.99 -0.95 -15.89
N HIS A 285 32.07 -1.78 -16.38
CA HIS A 285 30.81 -1.30 -16.95
C HIS A 285 29.92 -0.61 -15.91
N CYS A 286 29.74 -1.20 -14.73
CA CYS A 286 28.97 -0.60 -13.64
C CYS A 286 29.61 0.68 -13.12
N LYS A 287 30.95 0.72 -13.06
CA LYS A 287 31.70 1.93 -12.71
C LYS A 287 31.46 3.05 -13.72
N ALA A 288 31.48 2.74 -15.02
CA ALA A 288 31.19 3.71 -16.07
C ALA A 288 29.76 4.26 -15.99
N LEU A 289 28.77 3.42 -15.71
CA LEU A 289 27.38 3.86 -15.49
C LEU A 289 27.26 4.75 -14.25
N ALA A 290 27.97 4.43 -13.17
CA ALA A 290 28.00 5.23 -11.96
C ALA A 290 28.55 6.65 -12.23
N GLU A 291 29.62 6.74 -13.02
CA GLU A 291 30.23 8.01 -13.44
C GLU A 291 29.34 8.81 -14.38
N GLU A 292 28.63 8.14 -15.30
CA GLU A 292 27.65 8.79 -16.18
C GLU A 292 26.53 9.46 -15.36
N TYR A 293 25.97 8.74 -14.38
CA TYR A 293 24.95 9.32 -13.52
C TYR A 293 25.50 10.42 -12.61
N PHE A 294 26.74 10.30 -12.14
CA PHE A 294 27.38 11.36 -11.37
C PHE A 294 27.55 12.63 -12.22
N ALA A 295 28.01 12.51 -13.47
CA ALA A 295 28.13 13.62 -14.41
C ALA A 295 26.75 14.26 -14.71
N LYS A 296 25.69 13.46 -14.87
CA LYS A 296 24.31 13.97 -15.01
C LYS A 296 23.82 14.73 -13.78
N ALA A 297 24.34 14.45 -12.58
CA ALA A 297 24.06 15.27 -11.40
C ALA A 297 24.72 16.65 -11.52
N GLU A 298 25.93 16.71 -12.08
CA GLU A 298 26.72 17.93 -12.28
C GLU A 298 26.25 18.83 -13.43
N GLU A 299 25.45 18.31 -14.37
CA GLU A 299 24.82 19.13 -15.43
C GLU A 299 24.00 20.31 -14.88
N ASN A 300 23.56 20.23 -13.62
CA ASN A 300 22.82 21.30 -12.92
C ASN A 300 23.75 22.30 -12.20
N GLY A 301 25.07 22.23 -12.44
CA GLY A 301 26.10 22.96 -11.70
C GLY A 301 26.72 22.12 -10.57
N PRO A 302 27.69 22.68 -9.82
CA PRO A 302 28.39 21.94 -8.77
C PRO A 302 27.42 21.31 -7.76
N ILE A 303 27.54 20.00 -7.52
CA ILE A 303 26.60 19.22 -6.70
C ILE A 303 26.38 19.84 -5.31
N LEU A 304 27.47 20.21 -4.62
CA LEU A 304 27.40 20.78 -3.27
C LEU A 304 26.70 22.16 -3.22
N GLN A 305 26.58 22.85 -4.35
CA GLN A 305 25.86 24.11 -4.45
C GLN A 305 24.37 23.90 -4.82
N ASN A 306 24.00 22.69 -5.25
CA ASN A 306 22.66 22.34 -5.76
C ASN A 306 22.01 21.19 -4.96
N LEU A 307 22.38 21.05 -3.68
CA LEU A 307 21.91 19.96 -2.83
C LEU A 307 20.39 19.98 -2.59
N ASN A 308 19.67 21.07 -2.84
CA ASN A 308 18.21 21.10 -2.76
C ASN A 308 17.50 20.52 -4.00
N SER A 309 18.23 20.13 -5.05
CA SER A 309 17.65 19.70 -6.33
C SER A 309 17.22 18.23 -6.33
N ILE A 310 15.97 17.99 -6.72
CA ILE A 310 15.44 16.63 -6.98
C ILE A 310 16.15 15.95 -8.16
N LYS A 311 16.62 16.71 -9.15
CA LYS A 311 17.38 16.14 -10.28
C LYS A 311 18.75 15.63 -9.82
N VAL A 312 19.42 16.40 -8.96
CA VAL A 312 20.68 15.99 -8.31
C VAL A 312 20.46 14.73 -7.48
N PHE A 313 19.33 14.64 -6.77
CA PHE A 313 18.97 13.46 -5.98
C PHE A 313 18.82 12.18 -6.79
N ILE A 314 18.05 12.25 -7.87
CA ILE A 314 17.81 11.08 -8.73
C ILE A 314 19.14 10.54 -9.29
N ASN A 315 20.01 11.43 -9.75
CA ASN A 315 21.27 11.07 -10.39
C ASN A 315 22.33 10.61 -9.38
N LEU A 316 22.50 11.28 -8.23
CA LEU A 316 23.42 10.85 -7.18
C LEU A 316 23.02 9.50 -6.58
N ARG A 317 21.73 9.27 -6.37
CA ARG A 317 21.22 8.00 -5.85
C ARG A 317 21.57 6.85 -6.80
N LYS A 318 21.39 7.02 -8.10
CA LYS A 318 21.76 6.02 -9.12
C LYS A 318 23.27 5.81 -9.18
N ALA A 319 24.06 6.89 -9.19
CA ALA A 319 25.51 6.80 -9.18
C ALA A 319 26.02 5.99 -7.99
N TYR A 320 25.48 6.24 -6.79
CA TYR A 320 25.82 5.46 -5.60
C TYR A 320 25.46 3.97 -5.73
N PHE A 321 24.23 3.64 -6.14
CA PHE A 321 23.83 2.23 -6.20
C PHE A 321 24.65 1.41 -7.20
N HIS A 322 24.97 1.97 -8.36
CA HIS A 322 25.82 1.28 -9.33
C HIS A 322 27.23 1.00 -8.79
N VAL A 323 27.84 1.95 -8.07
CA VAL A 323 29.18 1.71 -7.48
C VAL A 323 29.13 0.79 -6.25
N ARG A 324 28.04 0.82 -5.47
CA ARG A 324 27.85 -0.09 -4.33
C ARG A 324 27.67 -1.53 -4.78
N ASP A 325 26.84 -1.75 -5.79
CA ASP A 325 26.51 -3.10 -6.24
C ASP A 325 27.76 -3.79 -6.81
N VAL A 326 28.60 -3.07 -7.55
CA VAL A 326 29.88 -3.62 -8.03
C VAL A 326 30.90 -3.84 -6.92
N VAL A 327 30.97 -2.98 -5.90
CA VAL A 327 31.83 -3.22 -4.73
C VAL A 327 31.43 -4.53 -4.04
N GLY A 328 30.13 -4.77 -3.83
CA GLY A 328 29.65 -6.02 -3.25
C GLY A 328 30.06 -7.25 -4.07
N VAL A 329 29.97 -7.19 -5.40
CA VAL A 329 30.44 -8.28 -6.27
C VAL A 329 31.95 -8.51 -6.16
N LEU A 330 32.75 -7.44 -6.14
CA LEU A 330 34.21 -7.57 -6.00
C LEU A 330 34.60 -8.13 -4.63
N GLU A 331 33.94 -7.70 -3.55
CA GLU A 331 34.14 -8.25 -2.21
C GLU A 331 33.80 -9.74 -2.14
N GLU A 332 32.70 -10.16 -2.76
CA GLU A 332 32.29 -11.57 -2.84
C GLU A 332 33.24 -12.42 -3.69
N GLY A 333 33.80 -11.85 -4.75
CA GLY A 333 34.76 -12.56 -5.61
C GLY A 333 36.15 -12.69 -5.00
N ILE A 334 36.57 -11.73 -4.17
CA ILE A 334 37.89 -11.70 -3.51
C ILE A 334 37.91 -12.52 -2.20
N GLY A 335 36.76 -12.67 -1.54
CA GLY A 335 36.61 -13.36 -0.25
C GLY A 335 36.54 -14.88 -0.33
#